data_AF-A0A836ZDU5-F1
#
_entry.id   AF-A0A836ZDU5-F1
#
_cell.length_a   1.000
_cell.length_b   1.000
_cell.length_c   1.000
_cell.angle_alpha   90.00
_cell.angle_beta   90.00
_cell.angle_gamma   90.00
#
_symmetry.space_group_name_H-M   'P 1'
#
loop_
_entity.id
_entity.type
_entity.pdbx_description
1 polymer ?
#
loop_
_entity_poly.entity_id
_entity_poly.type
_entity_poly.pdbx_seq_one_letter_code
_entity_poly.pdbx_strand_id
1 'polypeptide(L)'
;MPQASSIVYIALIGGAGYNVGSPHQAGISELVLRAGNGNPKGITGALWKRTAVGLTNFAWINTSGDTYDIYVEIGNYATSVNIHWDCTANASVSVYTSPTYSASKPSSVTYGVVYTMYSSHQKPTPSDIGALPTTGGTVSGPLSVTGGLTGSLNGNASTATKLQTARSIGGVVFDGSANINLPGVNTTGNQNTTGNAATATKLQTARKISGVPFDGSTDITLTAAHVAAFARRATDTYADADGGVPWNAESGAYKVTRSGDSYILVNFYTGVGSCRTLQMKAHYRNGGLFYRSSRDGYGFEEDWAEVYTSKNLPPESYPVGAPIPWPSDTVPSGYALMQGQTFDKSAYPKLAAAYPSGVIPDMRGWTIKGKPASGRAVLSQEQDGIKSHTHSASASSTDLGTKTTSSFDYGTKSTNNTGAHTHSVSGTAASAGAHTHSMTFVSGGSSGAPGSGSPDYSKYSVNTSSAGAHTHSVSGTAASAGAHAHTVGIGAHTHSVAIGSHGHTITVNAAGNAENTVKNIAFNYIVRLA
;
A
#
# COMPACT_ATOMS: atom_id res chain seq x y z
N MET A 1 89.47 72.77 -99.56
CA MET A 1 88.49 71.68 -99.59
C MET A 1 87.09 72.21 -99.92
N PRO A 2 86.74 72.32 -101.22
CA PRO A 2 85.42 72.78 -101.66
C PRO A 2 84.26 72.02 -101.01
N GLN A 3 83.14 72.71 -100.76
CA GLN A 3 81.91 72.16 -100.14
C GLN A 3 81.11 71.23 -101.08
N ALA A 4 81.78 70.24 -101.66
CA ALA A 4 81.25 69.31 -102.65
C ALA A 4 81.78 67.89 -102.41
N SER A 5 81.60 67.37 -101.17
CA SER A 5 82.11 66.05 -100.75
C SER A 5 83.62 65.86 -100.96
N SER A 6 84.40 66.94 -100.84
CA SER A 6 85.86 66.85 -100.84
C SER A 6 86.32 65.98 -99.67
N ILE A 7 87.20 65.01 -99.93
CA ILE A 7 87.79 64.16 -98.89
C ILE A 7 89.29 64.34 -98.91
N VAL A 8 89.87 64.44 -97.73
CA VAL A 8 91.31 64.42 -97.50
C VAL A 8 91.59 63.33 -96.48
N TYR A 9 92.46 62.40 -96.86
CA TYR A 9 93.02 61.40 -95.95
C TYR A 9 94.46 61.76 -95.66
N ILE A 10 94.83 61.72 -94.38
CA ILE A 10 96.18 61.96 -93.91
C ILE A 10 96.53 60.83 -92.95
N ALA A 11 97.52 60.02 -93.30
CA ALA A 11 98.11 59.05 -92.41
C ALA A 11 99.42 59.58 -91.85
N LEU A 12 99.55 59.52 -90.53
CA LEU A 12 100.82 59.63 -89.86
C LEU A 12 101.35 58.23 -89.56
N ILE A 13 102.51 57.92 -90.12
CA ILE A 13 103.25 56.68 -89.86
C ILE A 13 104.47 57.04 -89.01
N GLY A 14 104.55 56.43 -87.84
CA GLY A 14 105.42 56.85 -86.75
C GLY A 14 104.64 57.59 -85.66
N GLY A 15 105.34 57.88 -84.56
CA GLY A 15 104.73 58.46 -83.38
C GLY A 15 105.77 58.91 -82.38
N ALA A 16 105.31 59.19 -81.17
CA ALA A 16 106.15 59.53 -80.03
C ALA A 16 107.03 58.34 -79.58
N GLY A 17 108.35 58.55 -79.60
CA GLY A 17 109.35 57.62 -79.10
C GLY A 17 109.93 56.67 -80.17
N TYR A 18 111.12 56.12 -79.88
CA TYR A 18 111.93 55.29 -80.79
C TYR A 18 112.66 54.15 -80.05
N ASN A 19 112.09 53.64 -78.97
CA ASN A 19 112.72 52.62 -78.13
C ASN A 19 112.60 51.23 -78.76
N VAL A 20 113.74 50.54 -78.86
CA VAL A 20 113.78 49.12 -79.28
C VAL A 20 112.96 48.27 -78.30
N GLY A 21 112.17 47.32 -78.83
CA GLY A 21 111.31 46.42 -78.03
C GLY A 21 109.93 46.98 -77.66
N SER A 22 109.62 48.22 -78.04
CA SER A 22 108.29 48.82 -77.88
C SER A 22 107.56 48.91 -79.23
N PRO A 23 107.03 47.80 -79.80
CA PRO A 23 106.48 47.78 -81.15
C PRO A 23 105.28 48.72 -81.32
N HIS A 24 104.56 49.02 -80.23
CA HIS A 24 103.48 50.01 -80.25
C HIS A 24 103.94 51.42 -80.64
N GLN A 25 105.23 51.75 -80.50
CA GLN A 25 105.84 53.03 -80.90
C GLN A 25 105.97 53.19 -82.42
N ALA A 26 105.90 52.11 -83.19
CA ALA A 26 105.68 52.16 -84.64
C ALA A 26 104.21 52.52 -84.93
N GLY A 27 103.82 53.71 -84.47
CA GLY A 27 102.44 54.15 -84.44
C GLY A 27 101.87 54.38 -85.83
N ILE A 28 100.56 54.15 -85.96
CA ILE A 28 99.78 54.56 -87.12
C ILE A 28 98.57 55.34 -86.60
N SER A 29 98.37 56.52 -87.18
CA SER A 29 97.18 57.34 -86.96
C SER A 29 96.63 57.81 -88.28
N GLU A 30 95.32 57.67 -88.45
CA GLU A 30 94.64 57.95 -89.72
C GLU A 30 93.60 59.04 -89.51
N LEU A 31 93.85 60.20 -90.08
CA LEU A 31 92.95 61.33 -90.06
C LEU A 31 92.20 61.40 -91.39
N VAL A 32 90.87 61.37 -91.31
CA VAL A 32 89.98 61.58 -92.45
C VAL A 32 89.25 62.88 -92.24
N LEU A 33 89.34 63.78 -93.21
CA LEU A 33 88.59 65.03 -93.26
C LEU A 33 87.61 64.97 -94.44
N ARG A 34 86.39 65.45 -94.22
CA ARG A 34 85.37 65.53 -95.27
C ARG A 34 84.69 66.89 -95.22
N ALA A 35 84.63 67.57 -96.37
CA ALA A 35 83.87 68.80 -96.51
C ALA A 35 82.37 68.53 -96.53
N GLY A 36 81.61 69.45 -95.93
CA GLY A 36 80.16 69.45 -95.97
C GLY A 36 79.60 69.72 -97.37
N ASN A 37 78.28 69.77 -97.45
CA ASN A 37 77.52 70.09 -98.66
C ASN A 37 77.16 71.59 -98.74
N GLY A 38 77.79 72.43 -97.91
CA GLY A 38 77.48 73.85 -97.80
C GLY A 38 76.40 74.20 -96.76
N ASN A 39 75.68 73.24 -96.18
CA ASN A 39 74.65 73.45 -95.15
C ASN A 39 74.66 72.34 -94.06
N PRO A 40 75.41 72.52 -92.95
CA PRO A 40 76.28 73.66 -92.65
C PRO A 40 77.57 73.63 -93.49
N LYS A 41 78.07 74.82 -93.82
CA LYS A 41 79.39 74.97 -94.47
C LYS A 41 80.50 74.66 -93.46
N GLY A 42 81.39 73.75 -93.80
CA GLY A 42 82.48 73.35 -92.91
C GLY A 42 83.17 72.07 -93.37
N ILE A 43 84.04 71.54 -92.51
CA ILE A 43 84.53 70.18 -92.61
C ILE A 43 84.12 69.42 -91.35
N THR A 44 84.01 68.10 -91.47
CA THR A 44 84.04 67.17 -90.34
C THR A 44 85.31 66.34 -90.44
N GLY A 45 85.76 65.79 -89.32
CA GLY A 45 86.88 64.90 -89.32
C GLY A 45 86.75 63.78 -88.31
N ALA A 46 87.39 62.67 -88.61
CA ALA A 46 87.57 61.54 -87.71
C ALA A 46 89.05 61.14 -87.67
N LEU A 47 89.59 61.03 -86.48
CA LEU A 47 90.91 60.45 -86.23
C LEU A 47 90.74 59.04 -85.70
N TRP A 48 91.25 58.05 -86.43
CA TRP A 48 91.29 56.67 -86.00
C TRP A 48 92.62 56.39 -85.33
N LYS A 49 92.57 56.32 -84.00
CA LYS A 49 93.72 56.04 -83.15
C LYS A 49 93.90 54.53 -83.02
N ARG A 50 94.85 53.97 -83.78
CA ARG A 50 95.22 52.55 -83.69
C ARG A 50 96.25 52.26 -82.60
N THR A 51 97.03 53.27 -82.24
CA THR A 51 98.11 53.15 -81.25
C THR A 51 98.08 54.33 -80.29
N ALA A 52 98.66 54.15 -79.11
CA ALA A 52 98.67 55.19 -78.07
C ALA A 52 99.60 56.39 -78.39
N VAL A 53 100.54 56.23 -79.31
CA VAL A 53 101.67 57.15 -79.51
C VAL A 53 101.66 57.95 -80.82
N GLY A 54 100.72 57.67 -81.74
CA GLY A 54 100.54 58.46 -82.95
C GLY A 54 99.84 59.79 -82.67
N LEU A 55 99.09 60.31 -83.64
CA LEU A 55 98.16 61.42 -83.38
C LEU A 55 97.14 61.01 -82.31
N THR A 56 97.03 61.80 -81.26
CA THR A 56 96.11 61.57 -80.13
C THR A 56 94.84 62.40 -80.27
N ASN A 57 94.93 63.53 -80.96
CA ASN A 57 93.82 64.43 -81.18
C ASN A 57 94.08 65.28 -82.43
N PHE A 58 93.05 65.96 -82.92
CA PHE A 58 93.20 66.95 -83.96
C PHE A 58 92.07 67.97 -83.92
N ALA A 59 92.32 69.12 -84.52
CA ALA A 59 91.37 70.18 -84.66
C ALA A 59 91.67 70.97 -85.94
N TRP A 60 90.75 71.83 -86.36
CA TRP A 60 90.96 72.69 -87.53
C TRP A 60 90.48 74.12 -87.30
N ILE A 61 91.02 75.04 -88.11
CA ILE A 61 90.59 76.43 -88.22
C ILE A 61 90.28 76.71 -89.68
N ASN A 62 89.12 77.32 -89.98
CA ASN A 62 88.86 77.86 -91.32
C ASN A 62 89.60 79.19 -91.47
N THR A 63 90.60 79.25 -92.34
CA THR A 63 91.42 80.46 -92.53
C THR A 63 90.85 81.39 -93.58
N SER A 64 90.20 80.86 -94.62
CA SER A 64 89.47 81.64 -95.61
C SER A 64 88.68 80.74 -96.56
N GLY A 65 87.40 81.04 -96.76
CA GLY A 65 86.54 80.34 -97.71
C GLY A 65 86.45 78.83 -97.41
N ASP A 66 87.08 78.04 -98.28
CA ASP A 66 87.16 76.57 -98.19
C ASP A 66 88.57 76.08 -97.81
N THR A 67 89.40 76.96 -97.23
CA THR A 67 90.77 76.69 -96.79
C THR A 67 90.80 76.48 -95.29
N TYR A 68 91.44 75.40 -94.84
CA TYR A 68 91.48 75.01 -93.43
C TYR A 68 92.90 74.69 -93.02
N ASP A 69 93.32 75.23 -91.89
CA ASP A 69 94.54 74.83 -91.21
C ASP A 69 94.20 73.69 -90.25
N ILE A 70 94.92 72.58 -90.37
CA ILE A 70 94.72 71.37 -89.56
C ILE A 70 95.82 71.29 -88.51
N TYR A 71 95.40 71.26 -87.26
CA TYR A 71 96.26 71.11 -86.10
C TYR A 71 96.11 69.70 -85.56
N VAL A 72 97.23 69.02 -85.37
CA VAL A 72 97.24 67.66 -84.84
C VAL A 72 98.03 67.64 -83.53
N GLU A 73 97.55 66.86 -82.58
CA GLU A 73 98.25 66.61 -81.32
C GLU A 73 99.02 65.30 -81.45
N ILE A 74 100.31 65.36 -81.12
CA ILE A 74 101.19 64.21 -81.05
C ILE A 74 102.04 64.32 -79.79
N GLY A 75 102.33 63.17 -79.17
CA GLY A 75 103.19 63.13 -77.99
C GLY A 75 104.60 63.65 -78.27
N ASN A 76 105.30 64.07 -77.21
CA ASN A 76 106.71 64.46 -77.28
C ASN A 76 107.57 63.33 -77.84
N TYR A 77 108.72 63.67 -78.44
CA TYR A 77 109.67 62.72 -79.06
C TYR A 77 109.16 62.04 -80.34
N ALA A 78 108.20 62.64 -81.05
CA ALA A 78 107.83 62.24 -82.40
C ALA A 78 108.81 62.83 -83.44
N THR A 79 110.00 62.25 -83.54
CA THR A 79 111.05 62.71 -84.46
C THR A 79 111.01 61.91 -85.77
N SER A 80 111.09 62.61 -86.91
CA SER A 80 111.17 62.00 -88.26
C SER A 80 109.99 61.05 -88.59
N VAL A 81 108.78 61.51 -88.34
CA VAL A 81 107.53 60.84 -88.76
C VAL A 81 107.32 60.93 -90.26
N ASN A 82 106.58 59.98 -90.82
CA ASN A 82 106.21 59.98 -92.22
C ASN A 82 104.73 60.38 -92.37
N ILE A 83 104.45 61.31 -93.28
CA ILE A 83 103.09 61.75 -93.61
C ILE A 83 102.77 61.28 -95.02
N HIS A 84 101.77 60.42 -95.13
CA HIS A 84 101.13 60.11 -96.40
C HIS A 84 99.79 60.86 -96.46
N TRP A 85 99.47 61.44 -97.61
CA TRP A 85 98.17 62.06 -97.80
C TRP A 85 97.64 61.75 -99.20
N ASP A 86 96.31 61.72 -99.29
CA ASP A 86 95.57 61.60 -100.54
C ASP A 86 94.32 62.48 -100.45
N CYS A 87 93.83 62.97 -101.58
CA CYS A 87 92.63 63.80 -101.61
C CYS A 87 91.84 63.64 -102.92
N THR A 88 90.54 63.95 -102.85
CA THR A 88 89.70 64.00 -104.05
C THR A 88 90.22 65.07 -105.03
N ALA A 89 90.00 64.88 -106.34
CA ALA A 89 90.55 65.74 -107.38
C ALA A 89 90.18 67.24 -107.29
N ASN A 90 89.12 67.58 -106.56
CA ASN A 90 88.68 68.95 -106.30
C ASN A 90 89.27 69.56 -105.02
N ALA A 91 90.08 68.82 -104.26
CA ALA A 91 90.78 69.29 -103.08
C ALA A 91 92.29 69.33 -103.31
N SER A 92 92.98 70.09 -102.47
CA SER A 92 94.44 70.12 -102.42
C SER A 92 94.88 70.10 -100.96
N VAL A 93 96.06 69.53 -100.73
CA VAL A 93 96.70 69.46 -99.42
C VAL A 93 98.10 70.05 -99.56
N SER A 94 98.43 71.00 -98.70
CA SER A 94 99.79 71.54 -98.57
C SER A 94 100.35 71.05 -97.24
N VAL A 95 101.37 70.18 -97.29
CA VAL A 95 102.04 69.68 -96.10
C VAL A 95 103.28 70.51 -95.82
N TYR A 96 103.36 71.05 -94.61
CA TYR A 96 104.58 71.66 -94.10
C TYR A 96 105.51 70.55 -93.60
N THR A 97 106.67 70.37 -94.24
CA THR A 97 107.68 69.34 -93.89
C THR A 97 108.42 69.65 -92.58
N SER A 98 108.23 70.85 -92.02
CA SER A 98 108.70 71.26 -90.70
C SER A 98 107.67 72.20 -90.07
N PRO A 99 106.54 71.65 -89.58
CA PRO A 99 105.47 72.47 -89.01
C PRO A 99 105.92 73.12 -87.70
N THR A 100 105.46 74.35 -87.45
CA THR A 100 105.75 75.07 -86.20
C THR A 100 105.13 74.34 -85.02
N TYR A 101 105.95 73.90 -84.06
CA TYR A 101 105.46 73.36 -82.79
C TYR A 101 104.89 74.48 -81.91
N SER A 102 103.72 74.23 -81.29
CA SER A 102 103.16 75.07 -80.24
C SER A 102 102.78 74.21 -79.04
N ALA A 103 103.30 74.56 -77.86
CA ALA A 103 102.92 73.92 -76.60
C ALA A 103 101.48 74.30 -76.15
N SER A 104 100.97 75.42 -76.67
CA SER A 104 99.62 75.90 -76.39
C SER A 104 98.70 75.55 -77.55
N LYS A 105 97.54 74.96 -77.25
CA LYS A 105 96.49 74.73 -78.24
C LYS A 105 96.06 76.06 -78.88
N PRO A 106 95.80 76.11 -80.20
CA PRO A 106 95.27 77.32 -80.83
C PRO A 106 93.86 77.67 -80.31
N SER A 107 93.55 78.96 -80.22
CA SER A 107 92.21 79.45 -79.90
C SER A 107 91.26 79.32 -81.08
N SER A 108 89.96 79.17 -80.83
CA SER A 108 88.89 79.13 -81.86
C SER A 108 88.98 77.96 -82.85
N VAL A 109 89.58 76.84 -82.43
CA VAL A 109 89.59 75.59 -83.20
C VAL A 109 88.27 74.84 -83.07
N THR A 110 87.92 74.05 -84.09
CA THR A 110 86.87 73.02 -84.01
C THR A 110 87.53 71.65 -83.88
N TYR A 111 87.16 70.88 -82.86
CA TYR A 111 87.64 69.50 -82.67
C TYR A 111 86.85 68.52 -83.53
N GLY A 112 87.54 67.51 -84.05
CA GLY A 112 86.88 66.36 -84.62
C GLY A 112 86.66 65.23 -83.62
N VAL A 113 86.19 64.10 -84.14
CA VAL A 113 85.94 62.90 -83.33
C VAL A 113 87.17 62.00 -83.35
N VAL A 114 87.56 61.49 -82.18
CA VAL A 114 88.64 60.49 -82.06
C VAL A 114 88.02 59.12 -81.78
N TYR A 115 88.24 58.17 -82.68
CA TYR A 115 87.89 56.77 -82.48
C TYR A 115 89.10 56.01 -81.94
N THR A 116 88.95 55.40 -80.77
CA THR A 116 89.96 54.51 -80.18
C THR A 116 89.69 53.08 -80.63
N MET A 117 90.66 52.46 -81.30
CA MET A 117 90.61 51.03 -81.61
C MET A 117 91.26 50.26 -80.45
N TYR A 118 90.50 49.43 -79.75
CA TYR A 118 91.04 48.58 -78.70
C TYR A 118 91.84 47.41 -79.30
N SER A 119 92.97 47.09 -78.68
CA SER A 119 93.86 46.00 -79.06
C SER A 119 94.52 45.38 -77.82
N SER A 120 95.36 44.35 -78.00
CA SER A 120 96.12 43.76 -76.89
C SER A 120 97.00 44.78 -76.14
N HIS A 121 97.46 45.84 -76.81
CA HIS A 121 98.24 46.92 -76.22
C HIS A 121 97.43 48.17 -75.86
N GLN A 122 96.18 48.26 -76.29
CA GLN A 122 95.24 49.33 -75.97
C GLN A 122 93.94 48.69 -75.47
N LYS A 123 93.93 48.21 -74.22
CA LYS A 123 92.80 47.44 -73.65
C LYS A 123 91.65 48.36 -73.20
N PRO A 124 90.39 47.88 -73.25
CA PRO A 124 89.27 48.59 -72.64
C PRO A 124 89.35 48.55 -71.11
N THR A 125 88.76 49.56 -70.47
CA THR A 125 88.51 49.64 -69.03
C THR A 125 87.15 48.99 -68.66
N PRO A 126 86.88 48.62 -67.40
CA PRO A 126 85.57 48.07 -67.00
C PRO A 126 84.37 48.96 -67.36
N SER A 127 84.56 50.29 -67.37
CA SER A 127 83.55 51.25 -67.84
C SER A 127 83.32 51.17 -69.34
N ASP A 128 84.34 50.82 -70.13
CA ASP A 128 84.21 50.67 -71.58
C ASP A 128 83.36 49.44 -71.96
N ILE A 129 83.15 48.48 -71.05
CA ILE A 129 82.42 47.22 -71.30
C ILE A 129 81.22 46.95 -70.37
N GLY A 130 80.95 47.81 -69.39
CA GLY A 130 79.78 47.67 -68.50
C GLY A 130 79.86 46.53 -67.47
N ALA A 131 81.06 46.15 -67.00
CA ALA A 131 81.23 45.08 -66.00
C ALA A 131 80.88 45.53 -64.56
N LEU A 132 80.34 44.60 -63.73
CA LEU A 132 80.02 44.86 -62.31
C LEU A 132 81.29 44.95 -61.42
N PRO A 133 81.30 45.76 -60.35
CA PRO A 133 82.43 45.86 -59.41
C PRO A 133 82.66 44.57 -58.60
N THR A 134 83.90 44.32 -58.20
CA THR A 134 84.29 43.18 -57.34
C THR A 134 83.87 43.33 -55.88
N THR A 135 83.37 44.50 -55.46
CA THR A 135 82.85 44.78 -54.12
C THR A 135 81.36 44.47 -53.96
N GLY A 136 80.74 43.83 -54.96
CA GLY A 136 79.31 43.53 -54.98
C GLY A 136 78.47 44.63 -55.63
N GLY A 137 77.23 44.27 -55.97
CA GLY A 137 76.25 45.13 -56.63
C GLY A 137 74.84 44.54 -56.57
N THR A 138 73.85 45.29 -57.04
CA THR A 138 72.43 44.85 -57.04
C THR A 138 72.09 44.21 -58.38
N VAL A 139 71.53 43.00 -58.34
CA VAL A 139 70.90 42.34 -59.51
C VAL A 139 69.39 42.52 -59.40
N SER A 140 68.78 43.32 -60.27
CA SER A 140 67.32 43.60 -60.22
C SER A 140 66.48 42.62 -61.06
N GLY A 141 67.02 41.46 -61.41
CA GLY A 141 66.35 40.42 -62.19
C GLY A 141 66.43 39.05 -61.53
N PRO A 142 65.64 38.06 -62.00
CA PRO A 142 65.67 36.71 -61.46
C PRO A 142 67.05 36.08 -61.65
N LEU A 143 67.63 35.63 -60.55
CA LEU A 143 68.91 34.90 -60.52
C LEU A 143 68.63 33.42 -60.29
N SER A 144 68.95 32.58 -61.26
CA SER A 144 68.92 31.12 -61.09
C SER A 144 70.28 30.63 -60.59
N VAL A 145 70.31 30.00 -59.41
CA VAL A 145 71.54 29.46 -58.80
C VAL A 145 71.37 27.95 -58.62
N THR A 146 72.19 27.17 -59.31
CA THR A 146 72.05 25.70 -59.36
C THR A 146 72.77 24.97 -58.21
N GLY A 147 73.53 25.68 -57.37
CA GLY A 147 74.36 25.11 -56.29
C GLY A 147 73.97 25.52 -54.86
N GLY A 148 72.84 26.21 -54.68
CA GLY A 148 72.42 26.77 -53.39
C GLY A 148 73.15 28.08 -53.02
N LEU A 149 72.62 28.79 -52.01
CA LEU A 149 73.27 29.95 -51.40
C LEU A 149 73.71 29.58 -49.97
N THR A 150 74.99 29.74 -49.66
CA THR A 150 75.51 29.65 -48.29
C THR A 150 75.63 31.04 -47.67
N GLY A 151 74.81 31.34 -46.65
CA GLY A 151 74.82 32.59 -45.90
C GLY A 151 73.50 32.89 -45.19
N SER A 152 73.49 33.82 -44.22
CA SER A 152 72.28 34.30 -43.54
C SER A 152 71.43 35.17 -44.47
N LEU A 153 70.12 34.89 -44.54
CA LEU A 153 69.17 35.72 -45.29
C LEU A 153 68.47 36.69 -44.33
N ASN A 154 68.57 38.00 -44.58
CA ASN A 154 67.82 39.01 -43.82
C ASN A 154 66.39 39.10 -44.37
N GLY A 155 65.43 38.41 -43.73
CA GLY A 155 64.00 38.45 -44.06
C GLY A 155 63.26 37.14 -43.78
N ASN A 156 61.93 37.16 -43.76
CA ASN A 156 61.09 35.98 -43.59
C ASN A 156 60.91 35.22 -44.92
N ALA A 157 60.95 33.89 -44.88
CA ALA A 157 60.52 33.06 -46.00
C ALA A 157 59.05 33.34 -46.33
N SER A 158 58.66 33.28 -47.62
CA SER A 158 57.32 33.68 -48.09
C SER A 158 56.15 32.92 -47.44
N THR A 159 56.40 31.80 -46.75
CA THR A 159 55.42 31.03 -45.98
C THR A 159 55.22 31.51 -44.54
N ALA A 160 56.12 32.34 -43.99
CA ALA A 160 56.07 32.87 -42.62
C ALA A 160 55.50 34.30 -42.51
N THR A 161 55.15 34.95 -43.63
CA THR A 161 54.71 36.34 -43.66
C THR A 161 53.40 36.60 -42.88
N LYS A 162 52.56 35.58 -42.69
CA LYS A 162 51.28 35.74 -41.97
C LYS A 162 51.41 35.98 -40.45
N LEU A 163 52.53 35.58 -39.83
CA LEU A 163 52.81 35.79 -38.40
C LEU A 163 53.69 37.03 -38.13
N GLN A 164 54.12 37.75 -39.18
CA GLN A 164 54.90 38.98 -39.05
C GLN A 164 54.16 40.07 -38.26
N THR A 165 52.83 40.09 -38.34
CA THR A 165 51.99 40.83 -37.39
C THR A 165 51.39 39.82 -36.43
N ALA A 166 51.78 39.92 -35.17
CA ALA A 166 51.33 39.00 -34.14
C ALA A 166 49.79 38.93 -34.07
N ARG A 167 49.27 37.74 -33.76
CA ARG A 167 47.82 37.47 -33.69
C ARG A 167 47.45 37.12 -32.27
N SER A 168 46.34 37.67 -31.77
CA SER A 168 45.82 37.30 -30.46
C SER A 168 45.08 35.97 -30.55
N ILE A 169 45.55 34.96 -29.81
CA ILE A 169 44.91 33.66 -29.64
C ILE A 169 44.44 33.59 -28.18
N GLY A 170 43.14 33.43 -27.94
CA GLY A 170 42.61 33.45 -26.57
C GLY A 170 42.95 34.72 -25.77
N GLY A 171 43.21 35.85 -26.45
CA GLY A 171 43.62 37.12 -25.85
C GLY A 171 45.13 37.33 -25.68
N VAL A 172 45.96 36.33 -25.99
CA VAL A 172 47.41 36.40 -25.86
C VAL A 172 48.07 36.51 -27.24
N VAL A 173 48.99 37.46 -27.38
CA VAL A 173 49.67 37.79 -28.64
C VAL A 173 50.69 36.70 -29.00
N PHE A 174 50.59 36.16 -30.21
CA PHE A 174 51.49 35.12 -30.74
C PHE A 174 52.14 35.57 -32.06
N ASP A 175 53.47 35.53 -32.11
CA ASP A 175 54.29 35.87 -33.28
C ASP A 175 55.23 34.72 -33.72
N GLY A 176 55.16 33.56 -33.06
CA GLY A 176 55.97 32.39 -33.37
C GLY A 176 57.40 32.41 -32.81
N SER A 177 57.78 33.42 -32.03
CA SER A 177 59.11 33.52 -31.41
C SER A 177 59.30 32.62 -30.18
N ALA A 178 58.22 32.24 -29.49
CA ALA A 178 58.24 31.37 -28.31
C ALA A 178 56.92 30.60 -28.16
N ASN A 179 56.87 29.62 -27.24
CA ASN A 179 55.64 28.95 -26.84
C ASN A 179 54.63 29.95 -26.22
N ILE A 180 53.32 29.71 -26.41
CA ILE A 180 52.25 30.57 -25.87
C ILE A 180 51.63 29.99 -24.59
N ASN A 181 51.34 30.87 -23.63
CA ASN A 181 50.57 30.58 -22.42
C ASN A 181 49.16 31.18 -22.54
N LEU A 182 48.13 30.33 -22.55
CA LEU A 182 46.73 30.68 -22.69
C LEU A 182 46.01 30.56 -21.33
N PRO A 183 45.38 31.65 -20.82
CA PRO A 183 44.58 31.61 -19.60
C PRO A 183 43.43 30.60 -19.71
N GLY A 184 43.31 29.68 -18.75
CA GLY A 184 42.30 28.62 -18.73
C GLY A 184 42.73 27.33 -19.45
N VAL A 185 43.93 27.27 -20.02
CA VAL A 185 44.49 26.06 -20.67
C VAL A 185 45.76 25.57 -19.95
N ASN A 186 46.85 26.33 -20.00
CA ASN A 186 48.15 25.97 -19.40
C ASN A 186 48.61 26.96 -18.31
N THR A 187 47.79 27.96 -18.01
CA THR A 187 47.91 28.86 -16.84
C THR A 187 46.52 29.14 -16.29
N THR A 188 46.40 29.31 -14.97
CA THR A 188 45.11 29.62 -14.33
C THR A 188 44.51 30.88 -14.96
N GLY A 189 43.27 30.79 -15.44
CA GLY A 189 42.58 31.88 -16.14
C GLY A 189 41.06 31.77 -16.03
N ASN A 190 40.34 32.81 -16.49
CA ASN A 190 38.89 32.97 -16.29
C ASN A 190 38.04 32.61 -17.53
N GLN A 191 38.57 31.82 -18.48
CA GLN A 191 37.88 31.57 -19.75
C GLN A 191 36.72 30.58 -19.61
N ASN A 192 35.68 30.80 -20.43
CA ASN A 192 34.45 30.02 -20.39
C ASN A 192 34.61 28.69 -21.17
N THR A 193 34.80 27.59 -20.45
CA THR A 193 34.87 26.22 -20.99
C THR A 193 33.49 25.56 -20.88
N THR A 194 32.57 25.89 -21.79
CA THR A 194 31.14 25.54 -21.70
C THR A 194 30.86 24.06 -21.38
N GLY A 195 30.66 23.81 -20.09
CA GLY A 195 30.21 22.57 -19.45
C GLY A 195 29.97 22.90 -17.98
N ASN A 196 28.70 23.11 -17.58
CA ASN A 196 28.19 23.40 -16.23
C ASN A 196 28.97 24.38 -15.31
N ALA A 197 29.96 25.13 -15.80
CA ALA A 197 30.81 25.97 -14.97
C ALA A 197 30.02 27.08 -14.24
N ALA A 198 29.05 27.70 -14.92
CA ALA A 198 28.27 28.79 -14.34
C ALA A 198 27.33 28.36 -13.19
N THR A 199 26.80 27.13 -13.21
CA THR A 199 26.00 26.57 -12.11
C THR A 199 26.89 25.92 -11.04
N ALA A 200 28.06 25.39 -11.41
CA ALA A 200 29.08 24.94 -10.46
C ALA A 200 29.63 26.09 -9.58
N THR A 201 29.79 27.30 -10.14
CA THR A 201 30.13 28.49 -9.33
C THR A 201 29.03 28.83 -8.30
N LYS A 202 27.76 28.56 -8.60
CA LYS A 202 26.66 28.80 -7.64
C LYS A 202 26.68 27.87 -6.43
N LEU A 203 27.32 26.71 -6.57
CA LEU A 203 27.54 25.72 -5.50
C LEU A 203 28.88 25.93 -4.76
N GLN A 204 29.74 26.84 -5.22
CA GLN A 204 30.98 27.22 -4.53
C GLN A 204 30.72 27.72 -3.09
N THR A 205 29.55 28.34 -2.86
CA THR A 205 28.95 28.46 -1.53
C THR A 205 27.88 27.39 -1.40
N ALA A 206 28.12 26.40 -0.54
CA ALA A 206 27.21 25.27 -0.35
C ALA A 206 25.76 25.75 -0.12
N ARG A 207 24.82 25.21 -0.89
CA ARG A 207 23.39 25.45 -0.70
C ARG A 207 22.82 24.41 0.24
N LYS A 208 21.92 24.79 1.13
CA LYS A 208 21.26 23.84 2.01
C LYS A 208 20.10 23.19 1.27
N ILE A 209 20.15 21.87 1.09
CA ILE A 209 18.99 21.06 0.70
C ILE A 209 18.48 20.42 1.98
N SER A 210 17.28 20.79 2.42
CA SER A 210 16.71 20.24 3.66
C SER A 210 17.63 20.40 4.88
N GLY A 211 18.33 21.55 4.96
CA GLY A 211 19.28 21.87 6.03
C GLY A 211 20.72 21.37 5.80
N VAL A 212 20.93 20.41 4.89
CA VAL A 212 22.25 19.82 4.61
C VAL A 212 23.00 20.64 3.56
N PRO A 213 24.22 21.12 3.83
CA PRO A 213 25.06 21.78 2.84
C PRO A 213 25.39 20.83 1.68
N PHE A 214 25.20 21.31 0.45
CA PHE A 214 25.56 20.63 -0.78
C PHE A 214 26.28 21.61 -1.70
N ASP A 215 27.49 21.23 -2.10
CA ASP A 215 28.37 21.98 -3.00
C ASP A 215 28.73 21.19 -4.28
N GLY A 216 28.17 19.99 -4.43
CA GLY A 216 28.42 19.12 -5.59
C GLY A 216 29.76 18.40 -5.58
N SER A 217 30.56 18.47 -4.50
CA SER A 217 31.84 17.77 -4.39
C SER A 217 31.71 16.27 -4.06
N THR A 218 30.60 15.88 -3.41
CA THR A 218 30.24 14.48 -3.10
C THR A 218 28.74 14.26 -3.26
N ASP A 219 28.30 13.00 -3.26
CA ASP A 219 26.88 12.67 -3.14
C ASP A 219 26.28 13.27 -1.86
N ILE A 220 25.04 13.76 -1.96
CA ILE A 220 24.29 14.26 -0.81
C ILE A 220 23.58 13.12 -0.09
N THR A 221 23.77 13.03 1.23
CA THR A 221 23.02 12.10 2.09
C THR A 221 21.94 12.83 2.87
N LEU A 222 20.67 12.62 2.51
CA LEU A 222 19.52 13.12 3.28
C LEU A 222 19.01 12.01 4.22
N THR A 223 18.82 12.34 5.49
CA THR A 223 18.20 11.45 6.47
C THR A 223 16.71 11.77 6.57
N ALA A 224 15.95 10.89 7.23
CA ALA A 224 14.52 11.13 7.45
C ALA A 224 14.25 12.45 8.21
N ALA A 225 15.16 12.84 9.12
CA ALA A 225 15.11 14.12 9.82
C ALA A 225 15.22 15.33 8.87
N HIS A 226 16.04 15.24 7.83
CA HIS A 226 16.23 16.34 6.86
C HIS A 226 14.94 16.64 6.07
N VAL A 227 14.06 15.67 5.88
CA VAL A 227 12.86 15.80 5.05
C VAL A 227 11.54 15.63 5.82
N ALA A 228 11.58 15.67 7.15
CA ALA A 228 10.43 15.44 8.02
C ALA A 228 9.66 14.13 7.70
N ALA A 229 10.38 13.08 7.30
CA ALA A 229 9.82 11.78 7.00
C ALA A 229 9.98 10.83 8.22
N PHE A 230 9.13 9.80 8.29
CA PHE A 230 9.35 8.71 9.24
C PHE A 230 10.64 7.94 8.88
N ALA A 231 11.44 7.58 9.89
CA ALA A 231 12.65 6.80 9.68
C ALA A 231 12.33 5.46 8.99
N ARG A 232 13.13 5.08 7.98
CA ARG A 232 12.95 3.82 7.21
C ARG A 232 13.21 2.55 8.06
N ARG A 233 13.89 2.69 9.20
CA ARG A 233 14.31 1.61 10.12
C ARG A 233 14.17 2.10 11.57
N ALA A 234 14.80 1.41 12.52
CA ALA A 234 14.82 1.86 13.91
C ALA A 234 15.39 3.29 14.00
N THR A 235 14.63 4.18 14.65
CA THR A 235 14.99 5.55 15.01
C THR A 235 16.08 5.54 16.08
N ASP A 236 15.86 4.80 17.18
CA ASP A 236 16.84 4.62 18.24
C ASP A 236 16.54 3.35 19.07
N THR A 237 17.40 3.04 20.05
CA THR A 237 17.25 1.95 21.01
C THR A 237 17.14 2.48 22.45
N TYR A 238 16.15 1.99 23.19
CA TYR A 238 15.98 2.29 24.62
C TYR A 238 15.97 1.00 25.44
N ALA A 239 16.25 1.08 26.74
CA ALA A 239 16.04 -0.01 27.68
C ALA A 239 14.70 0.16 28.39
N ASP A 240 13.93 -0.93 28.49
CA ASP A 240 12.64 -0.92 29.21
C ASP A 240 12.85 -0.67 30.71
N ALA A 241 13.98 -1.14 31.26
CA ALA A 241 14.39 -0.90 32.65
C ALA A 241 14.57 0.58 32.99
N ASP A 242 14.85 1.42 31.97
CA ASP A 242 15.04 2.87 32.12
C ASP A 242 13.73 3.65 31.85
N GLY A 243 12.58 2.96 31.77
CA GLY A 243 11.27 3.56 31.45
C GLY A 243 10.93 3.56 29.95
N GLY A 244 11.80 2.99 29.11
CA GLY A 244 11.61 2.86 27.67
C GLY A 244 11.71 4.20 26.93
N VAL A 245 10.95 4.34 25.84
CA VAL A 245 10.97 5.56 25.00
C VAL A 245 10.21 6.70 25.69
N PRO A 246 10.85 7.86 25.94
CA PRO A 246 10.21 9.02 26.55
C PRO A 246 9.02 9.53 25.73
N TRP A 247 8.06 10.18 26.39
CA TRP A 247 6.86 10.69 25.71
C TRP A 247 7.18 11.80 24.69
N ASN A 248 8.18 12.63 24.96
CA ASN A 248 8.61 13.71 24.09
C ASN A 248 9.73 13.29 23.12
N ALA A 249 9.97 11.99 22.94
CA ALA A 249 10.88 11.51 21.91
C ALA A 249 10.34 11.84 20.51
N GLU A 250 11.23 11.96 19.53
CA GLU A 250 10.84 12.24 18.15
C GLU A 250 9.93 11.14 17.57
N SER A 251 9.13 11.49 16.56
CA SER A 251 8.30 10.51 15.87
C SER A 251 9.15 9.44 15.19
N GLY A 252 8.84 8.15 15.40
CA GLY A 252 9.70 7.08 14.91
C GLY A 252 9.33 5.67 15.36
N ALA A 253 10.14 4.70 14.92
CA ALA A 253 10.04 3.30 15.33
C ALA A 253 11.29 2.94 16.15
N TYR A 254 11.11 2.47 17.38
CA TYR A 254 12.18 2.27 18.34
C TYR A 254 12.32 0.78 18.69
N LYS A 255 13.55 0.36 18.96
CA LYS A 255 13.82 -0.95 19.57
C LYS A 255 13.91 -0.77 21.08
N VAL A 256 13.05 -1.44 21.84
CA VAL A 256 13.12 -1.41 23.30
C VAL A 256 13.61 -2.76 23.82
N THR A 257 14.67 -2.74 24.61
CA THR A 257 15.35 -3.94 25.13
C THR A 257 14.89 -4.28 26.54
N ARG A 258 14.64 -5.58 26.78
CA ARG A 258 14.32 -6.17 28.09
C ARG A 258 15.30 -7.31 28.40
N SER A 259 15.24 -7.80 29.64
CA SER A 259 15.97 -9.01 30.00
C SER A 259 15.46 -10.21 29.19
N GLY A 260 16.26 -10.67 28.24
CA GLY A 260 15.99 -11.85 27.42
C GLY A 260 15.27 -11.60 26.08
N ASP A 261 14.66 -10.43 25.86
CA ASP A 261 13.95 -10.11 24.63
C ASP A 261 13.95 -8.61 24.27
N SER A 262 13.31 -8.28 23.15
CA SER A 262 13.04 -6.88 22.76
C SER A 262 11.71 -6.78 22.05
N TYR A 263 11.11 -5.60 22.08
CA TYR A 263 9.89 -5.30 21.35
C TYR A 263 10.07 -4.04 20.49
N ILE A 264 9.22 -3.91 19.47
CA ILE A 264 9.14 -2.69 18.68
C ILE A 264 8.16 -1.73 19.34
N LEU A 265 8.51 -0.44 19.39
CA LEU A 265 7.64 0.63 19.84
C LEU A 265 7.57 1.70 18.76
N VAL A 266 6.37 2.05 18.30
CA VAL A 266 6.15 3.20 17.42
C VAL A 266 5.68 4.37 18.26
N ASN A 267 6.32 5.51 18.09
CA ASN A 267 6.02 6.77 18.78
C ASN A 267 5.56 7.80 17.76
N PHE A 268 4.36 8.33 17.95
CA PHE A 268 3.81 9.43 17.17
C PHE A 268 3.75 10.66 18.06
N TYR A 269 4.75 11.55 17.93
CA TYR A 269 4.86 12.79 18.67
C TYR A 269 4.59 13.99 17.75
N THR A 270 3.58 14.80 18.08
CA THR A 270 3.20 16.00 17.33
C THR A 270 3.75 17.29 17.94
N GLY A 271 4.18 17.24 19.21
CA GLY A 271 4.64 18.42 19.96
C GLY A 271 3.55 19.45 20.29
N VAL A 272 2.29 19.23 19.93
CA VAL A 272 1.17 20.16 20.16
C VAL A 272 -0.14 19.42 20.49
N GLY A 273 -1.13 20.14 21.04
CA GLY A 273 -2.44 19.58 21.42
C GLY A 273 -2.46 18.92 22.80
N SER A 274 -3.61 18.36 23.18
CA SER A 274 -3.78 17.68 24.47
C SER A 274 -3.32 16.23 24.47
N CYS A 275 -3.33 15.57 23.31
CA CYS A 275 -2.63 14.30 23.11
C CYS A 275 -1.44 14.55 22.19
N ARG A 276 -0.28 14.83 22.79
CA ARG A 276 0.96 15.13 22.04
C ARG A 276 1.66 13.89 21.53
N THR A 277 1.40 12.75 22.18
CA THR A 277 2.11 11.49 21.94
C THR A 277 1.15 10.33 21.97
N LEU A 278 1.19 9.49 20.93
CA LEU A 278 0.65 8.13 20.95
C LEU A 278 1.81 7.15 20.80
N GLN A 279 1.98 6.27 21.78
CA GLN A 279 2.91 5.15 21.67
C GLN A 279 2.15 3.85 21.50
N MET A 280 2.68 2.97 20.65
CA MET A 280 2.19 1.61 20.46
C MET A 280 3.37 0.64 20.51
N LYS A 281 3.32 -0.41 21.32
CA LYS A 281 4.35 -1.45 21.36
C LYS A 281 3.81 -2.82 20.99
N ALA A 282 4.60 -3.60 20.28
CA ALA A 282 4.25 -4.97 19.89
C ALA A 282 5.36 -5.95 20.29
N HIS A 283 5.00 -6.95 21.08
CA HIS A 283 5.90 -8.03 21.47
C HIS A 283 6.04 -9.06 20.34
N TYR A 284 7.19 -9.75 20.32
CA TYR A 284 7.48 -10.78 19.32
C TYR A 284 6.45 -11.92 19.36
N ARG A 285 6.27 -12.63 18.23
CA ARG A 285 5.33 -13.76 18.06
C ARG A 285 3.84 -13.43 18.36
N ASN A 286 3.47 -12.15 18.26
CA ASN A 286 2.16 -11.63 18.65
C ASN A 286 1.86 -11.84 20.14
N GLY A 287 2.88 -11.70 21.01
CA GLY A 287 2.76 -11.86 22.46
C GLY A 287 2.09 -10.70 23.20
N GLY A 288 1.44 -9.79 22.47
CA GLY A 288 0.73 -8.62 23.02
C GLY A 288 0.97 -7.36 22.20
N LEU A 289 -0.07 -6.55 22.05
CA LEU A 289 -0.05 -5.22 21.43
C LEU A 289 -0.56 -4.24 22.48
N PHE A 290 0.17 -3.17 22.74
CA PHE A 290 -0.19 -2.20 23.78
C PHE A 290 -0.13 -0.79 23.23
N TYR A 291 -0.88 0.11 23.83
CA TYR A 291 -0.79 1.54 23.57
C TYR A 291 -0.75 2.35 24.86
N ARG A 292 -0.25 3.58 24.77
CA ARG A 292 -0.39 4.61 25.80
C ARG A 292 -0.31 5.99 25.14
N SER A 293 -0.83 7.01 25.80
CA SER A 293 -0.85 8.37 25.29
C SER A 293 -0.40 9.37 26.34
N SER A 294 0.24 10.46 25.90
CA SER A 294 0.59 11.55 26.79
C SER A 294 -0.54 12.56 26.92
N ARG A 295 -0.62 13.28 28.04
CA ARG A 295 -1.49 14.44 28.21
C ARG A 295 -0.70 15.74 28.26
N ASP A 296 -1.10 16.70 27.42
CA ASP A 296 -0.54 18.05 27.33
C ASP A 296 1.00 18.00 27.44
N GLY A 297 1.62 18.87 28.25
CA GLY A 297 3.05 18.88 28.50
C GLY A 297 3.55 17.97 29.64
N TYR A 298 2.68 17.15 30.24
CA TYR A 298 2.98 16.42 31.48
C TYR A 298 3.54 15.01 31.26
N GLY A 299 3.30 14.40 30.09
CA GLY A 299 3.76 13.06 29.76
C GLY A 299 2.68 11.98 29.90
N PHE A 300 3.08 10.73 30.17
CA PHE A 300 2.14 9.61 30.33
C PHE A 300 1.50 9.67 31.72
N GLU A 301 0.18 9.84 31.78
CA GLU A 301 -0.58 9.77 33.05
C GLU A 301 -0.99 8.35 33.40
N GLU A 302 -1.18 7.51 32.38
CA GLU A 302 -1.55 6.11 32.51
C GLU A 302 -0.44 5.21 31.96
N ASP A 303 -0.33 4.04 32.57
CA ASP A 303 0.55 2.97 32.09
C ASP A 303 0.04 2.37 30.77
N TRP A 304 0.75 1.36 30.26
CA TRP A 304 0.37 0.67 29.02
C TRP A 304 -0.98 -0.04 29.12
N ALA A 305 -1.87 0.23 28.16
CA ALA A 305 -3.11 -0.51 27.96
C ALA A 305 -2.91 -1.58 26.87
N GLU A 306 -3.37 -2.81 27.12
CA GLU A 306 -3.28 -3.91 26.16
C GLU A 306 -4.48 -3.96 25.22
N VAL A 307 -4.23 -4.20 23.94
CA VAL A 307 -5.23 -4.45 22.90
C VAL A 307 -5.41 -5.95 22.75
N TYR A 308 -6.61 -6.45 23.07
CA TYR A 308 -6.93 -7.87 22.94
C TYR A 308 -7.25 -8.27 21.50
N THR A 309 -6.85 -9.49 21.14
CA THR A 309 -7.05 -10.07 19.81
C THR A 309 -7.62 -11.49 19.92
N SER A 310 -8.02 -12.11 18.81
CA SER A 310 -8.47 -13.51 18.81
C SER A 310 -7.42 -14.51 19.32
N LYS A 311 -6.12 -14.16 19.24
CA LYS A 311 -5.01 -14.97 19.77
C LYS A 311 -4.63 -14.59 21.21
N ASN A 312 -4.98 -13.39 21.64
CA ASN A 312 -4.68 -12.84 22.96
C ASN A 312 -5.96 -12.21 23.52
N LEU A 313 -6.91 -13.08 23.84
CA LEU A 313 -8.21 -12.68 24.35
C LEU A 313 -8.07 -12.05 25.73
N PRO A 314 -8.99 -11.15 26.13
CA PRO A 314 -9.00 -10.72 27.52
C PRO A 314 -9.09 -11.96 28.41
N PRO A 315 -8.27 -12.05 29.47
CA PRO A 315 -8.61 -12.97 30.54
C PRO A 315 -10.03 -12.59 30.98
N GLU A 316 -10.94 -13.58 31.05
CA GLU A 316 -12.23 -13.48 31.77
C GLU A 316 -13.56 -13.27 31.01
N SER A 317 -13.69 -13.36 29.68
CA SER A 317 -15.07 -13.41 29.13
C SER A 317 -15.82 -14.70 29.54
N TYR A 318 -15.08 -15.81 29.71
CA TYR A 318 -15.54 -17.05 30.35
C TYR A 318 -14.34 -17.76 31.01
N PRO A 319 -14.28 -17.89 32.35
CA PRO A 319 -13.11 -18.39 33.05
C PRO A 319 -12.88 -19.90 32.82
N VAL A 320 -11.60 -20.32 32.91
CA VAL A 320 -11.25 -21.76 32.90
C VAL A 320 -11.93 -22.44 34.09
N GLY A 321 -12.53 -23.61 33.87
CA GLY A 321 -13.27 -24.32 34.90
C GLY A 321 -14.77 -24.01 34.96
N ALA A 322 -15.29 -23.01 34.24
CA ALA A 322 -16.73 -22.83 34.15
C ALA A 322 -17.36 -23.88 33.21
N PRO A 323 -18.47 -24.55 33.61
CA PRO A 323 -19.20 -25.48 32.75
C PRO A 323 -19.88 -24.73 31.60
N ILE A 324 -19.69 -25.21 30.37
CA ILE A 324 -20.26 -24.64 29.15
C ILE A 324 -21.26 -25.63 28.55
N PRO A 325 -22.54 -25.23 28.34
CA PRO A 325 -23.51 -26.08 27.65
C PRO A 325 -23.19 -26.11 26.15
N TRP A 326 -22.80 -27.29 25.66
CA TRP A 326 -22.39 -27.49 24.27
C TRP A 326 -23.44 -28.28 23.47
N PRO A 327 -23.91 -27.77 22.31
CA PRO A 327 -25.05 -28.35 21.58
C PRO A 327 -24.67 -29.52 20.65
N SER A 328 -23.44 -30.06 20.72
CA SER A 328 -22.96 -31.11 19.83
C SER A 328 -22.22 -32.21 20.61
N ASP A 329 -22.19 -33.43 20.08
CA ASP A 329 -21.38 -34.53 20.63
C ASP A 329 -19.89 -34.40 20.27
N THR A 330 -19.54 -33.55 19.31
CA THR A 330 -18.14 -33.29 18.94
C THR A 330 -17.57 -32.18 19.82
N VAL A 331 -16.61 -32.53 20.68
CA VAL A 331 -15.96 -31.60 21.61
C VAL A 331 -14.91 -30.76 20.86
N PRO A 332 -14.94 -29.41 20.98
CA PRO A 332 -13.91 -28.56 20.39
C PRO A 332 -12.53 -28.81 21.02
N SER A 333 -11.47 -28.63 20.22
CA SER A 333 -10.09 -28.70 20.73
C SER A 333 -9.87 -27.70 21.87
N GLY A 334 -9.16 -28.12 22.93
CA GLY A 334 -8.92 -27.33 24.13
C GLY A 334 -10.00 -27.45 25.22
N TYR A 335 -11.03 -28.26 24.98
CA TYR A 335 -12.12 -28.54 25.92
C TYR A 335 -12.21 -30.04 26.24
N ALA A 336 -12.83 -30.37 27.36
CA ALA A 336 -13.17 -31.75 27.73
C ALA A 336 -14.63 -31.84 28.20
N LEU A 337 -15.29 -32.97 27.96
CA LEU A 337 -16.58 -33.28 28.57
C LEU A 337 -16.44 -33.40 30.09
N MET A 338 -17.45 -32.97 30.85
CA MET A 338 -17.45 -33.03 32.31
C MET A 338 -18.05 -34.35 32.81
N GLN A 339 -17.22 -35.37 33.03
CA GLN A 339 -17.64 -36.76 33.29
C GLN A 339 -17.05 -37.36 34.58
N GLY A 340 -16.58 -36.55 35.52
CA GLY A 340 -16.00 -37.07 36.77
C GLY A 340 -14.51 -37.45 36.66
N GLN A 341 -13.84 -37.12 35.56
CA GLN A 341 -12.45 -37.55 35.31
C GLN A 341 -11.42 -36.69 36.06
N THR A 342 -10.28 -37.30 36.40
CA THR A 342 -9.10 -36.63 36.94
C THR A 342 -8.32 -35.88 35.86
N PHE A 343 -7.58 -34.83 36.23
CA PHE A 343 -6.64 -34.13 35.35
C PHE A 343 -5.31 -33.81 36.05
N ASP A 344 -4.26 -33.59 35.25
CA ASP A 344 -2.96 -33.17 35.75
C ASP A 344 -2.98 -31.67 36.12
N LYS A 345 -2.85 -31.38 37.41
CA LYS A 345 -2.87 -30.02 37.96
C LYS A 345 -1.68 -29.18 37.51
N SER A 346 -0.53 -29.82 37.25
CA SER A 346 0.68 -29.13 36.79
C SER A 346 0.55 -28.74 35.32
N ALA A 347 -0.09 -29.59 34.50
CA ALA A 347 -0.37 -29.27 33.11
C ALA A 347 -1.48 -28.21 32.95
N TYR A 348 -2.46 -28.18 33.85
CA TYR A 348 -3.62 -27.28 33.79
C TYR A 348 -3.80 -26.45 35.06
N PRO A 349 -2.90 -25.48 35.35
CA PRO A 349 -2.90 -24.74 36.61
C PRO A 349 -4.16 -23.87 36.81
N LYS A 350 -4.71 -23.30 35.73
CA LYS A 350 -5.97 -22.52 35.81
C LYS A 350 -7.17 -23.41 36.11
N LEU A 351 -7.21 -24.63 35.56
CA LEU A 351 -8.26 -25.60 35.87
C LEU A 351 -8.12 -26.11 37.30
N ALA A 352 -6.89 -26.29 37.79
CA ALA A 352 -6.60 -26.65 39.19
C ALA A 352 -7.05 -25.57 40.18
N ALA A 353 -7.02 -24.29 39.79
CA ALA A 353 -7.58 -23.22 40.60
C ALA A 353 -9.12 -23.33 40.75
N ALA A 354 -9.82 -23.74 39.68
CA ALA A 354 -11.27 -23.95 39.71
C ALA A 354 -11.66 -25.27 40.42
N TYR A 355 -10.88 -26.34 40.21
CA TYR A 355 -11.08 -27.66 40.80
C TYR A 355 -9.84 -28.13 41.56
N PRO A 356 -9.62 -27.66 42.81
CA PRO A 356 -8.44 -28.01 43.60
C PRO A 356 -8.26 -29.51 43.87
N SER A 357 -9.36 -30.27 43.80
CA SER A 357 -9.35 -31.74 43.91
C SER A 357 -8.59 -32.42 42.76
N GLY A 358 -8.38 -31.74 41.63
CA GLY A 358 -7.86 -32.36 40.41
C GLY A 358 -8.90 -33.23 39.69
N VAL A 359 -10.19 -33.09 40.02
CA VAL A 359 -11.30 -33.86 39.44
C VAL A 359 -12.33 -32.91 38.85
N ILE A 360 -12.65 -33.10 37.57
CA ILE A 360 -13.74 -32.38 36.91
C ILE A 360 -15.07 -33.01 37.36
N PRO A 361 -16.09 -32.23 37.79
CA PRO A 361 -17.40 -32.79 38.16
C PRO A 361 -18.03 -33.62 37.05
N ASP A 362 -18.75 -34.69 37.40
CA ASP A 362 -19.64 -35.37 36.46
C ASP A 362 -20.95 -34.59 36.35
N MET A 363 -21.22 -34.04 35.16
CA MET A 363 -22.39 -33.20 34.91
C MET A 363 -23.48 -33.92 34.11
N ARG A 364 -23.30 -35.22 33.80
CA ARG A 364 -24.31 -36.00 33.07
C ARG A 364 -25.56 -36.20 33.93
N GLY A 365 -26.73 -35.85 33.40
CA GLY A 365 -28.00 -35.91 34.14
C GLY A 365 -28.18 -34.80 35.19
N TRP A 366 -27.19 -33.93 35.39
CA TRP A 366 -27.24 -32.88 36.41
C TRP A 366 -27.68 -31.54 35.81
N THR A 367 -28.52 -30.81 36.55
CA THR A 367 -28.87 -29.42 36.26
C THR A 367 -28.12 -28.47 37.21
N ILE A 368 -27.51 -27.41 36.67
CA ILE A 368 -26.83 -26.40 37.48
C ILE A 368 -27.87 -25.60 38.28
N LYS A 369 -27.71 -25.59 39.60
CA LYS A 369 -28.47 -24.75 40.54
C LYS A 369 -27.49 -23.83 41.25
N GLY A 370 -27.84 -22.54 41.31
CA GLY A 370 -27.05 -21.57 42.08
C GLY A 370 -26.91 -22.03 43.53
N LYS A 371 -25.68 -21.99 44.07
CA LYS A 371 -25.42 -22.35 45.46
C LYS A 371 -26.25 -21.41 46.35
N PRO A 372 -27.12 -21.92 47.25
CA PRO A 372 -27.87 -21.08 48.17
C PRO A 372 -26.91 -20.35 49.13
N ALA A 373 -27.37 -19.25 49.72
CA ALA A 373 -26.58 -18.45 50.66
C ALA A 373 -26.04 -19.29 51.84
N SER A 374 -26.79 -20.32 52.28
CA SER A 374 -26.42 -21.25 53.35
C SER A 374 -26.97 -22.66 53.09
N GLY A 375 -26.51 -23.64 53.86
CA GLY A 375 -27.05 -25.01 53.87
C GLY A 375 -26.48 -25.98 52.84
N ARG A 376 -25.62 -25.52 51.90
CA ARG A 376 -24.95 -26.38 50.91
C ARG A 376 -23.52 -25.93 50.60
N ALA A 377 -22.65 -26.88 50.28
CA ALA A 377 -21.30 -26.63 49.77
C ALA A 377 -21.31 -26.43 48.24
N VAL A 378 -20.29 -25.73 47.72
CA VAL A 378 -20.08 -25.66 46.25
C VAL A 378 -19.80 -27.06 45.71
N LEU A 379 -20.33 -27.39 44.53
CA LEU A 379 -20.26 -28.72 43.91
C LEU A 379 -20.98 -29.86 44.68
N SER A 380 -21.74 -29.57 45.75
CA SER A 380 -22.58 -30.58 46.39
C SER A 380 -23.72 -31.03 45.46
N GLN A 381 -24.04 -32.33 45.46
CA GLN A 381 -25.16 -32.90 44.70
C GLN A 381 -26.46 -32.86 45.53
N GLU A 382 -27.60 -32.72 44.86
CA GLU A 382 -28.93 -32.74 45.47
C GLU A 382 -29.84 -33.57 44.56
N GLN A 383 -30.40 -34.66 45.09
CA GLN A 383 -31.32 -35.52 44.35
C GLN A 383 -32.64 -34.79 44.08
N ASP A 384 -33.35 -35.22 43.05
CA ASP A 384 -34.69 -34.73 42.75
C ASP A 384 -35.70 -35.13 43.85
N GLY A 385 -36.78 -34.36 43.96
CA GLY A 385 -37.77 -34.60 44.99
C GLY A 385 -39.06 -33.83 44.75
N ILE A 386 -40.19 -34.48 45.04
CA ILE A 386 -41.50 -33.85 44.96
C ILE A 386 -41.75 -32.98 46.19
N LYS A 387 -42.37 -31.82 46.00
CA LYS A 387 -42.78 -30.98 47.13
C LYS A 387 -43.86 -31.69 47.94
N SER A 388 -43.77 -31.62 49.27
CA SER A 388 -44.81 -32.14 50.17
C SER A 388 -46.18 -31.56 49.82
N HIS A 389 -47.17 -32.43 49.64
CA HIS A 389 -48.55 -32.09 49.30
C HIS A 389 -49.53 -33.21 49.70
N THR A 390 -50.81 -32.89 49.72
CA THR A 390 -51.92 -33.84 49.97
C THR A 390 -53.01 -33.66 48.91
N HIS A 391 -53.94 -34.63 48.84
CA HIS A 391 -55.10 -34.58 47.95
C HIS A 391 -56.37 -34.72 48.79
N SER A 392 -57.48 -34.12 48.32
CA SER A 392 -58.80 -34.49 48.80
C SER A 392 -59.18 -35.85 48.24
N ALA A 393 -59.92 -36.64 49.01
CA ALA A 393 -60.42 -37.95 48.60
C ALA A 393 -61.89 -38.10 48.99
N SER A 394 -62.63 -38.90 48.23
CA SER A 394 -64.02 -39.24 48.50
C SER A 394 -64.24 -40.74 48.34
N ALA A 395 -65.22 -41.28 49.07
CA ALA A 395 -65.72 -42.63 48.89
C ALA A 395 -67.14 -42.55 48.33
N SER A 396 -67.47 -43.42 47.37
CA SER A 396 -68.81 -43.50 46.80
C SER A 396 -69.82 -44.06 47.79
N SER A 397 -71.04 -43.50 47.80
CA SER A 397 -72.16 -44.12 48.51
C SER A 397 -72.41 -45.53 47.95
N THR A 398 -72.64 -46.48 48.85
CA THR A 398 -72.89 -47.89 48.49
C THR A 398 -74.21 -48.32 49.10
N ASP A 399 -75.16 -48.72 48.24
CA ASP A 399 -76.41 -49.33 48.67
C ASP A 399 -76.16 -50.82 48.96
N LEU A 400 -76.45 -51.24 50.19
CA LEU A 400 -76.31 -52.64 50.61
C LEU A 400 -77.47 -53.52 50.11
N GLY A 401 -78.52 -52.91 49.54
CA GLY A 401 -79.71 -53.56 49.01
C GLY A 401 -80.60 -54.21 50.09
N THR A 402 -81.78 -54.65 49.69
CA THR A 402 -82.75 -55.30 50.61
C THR A 402 -82.29 -56.69 51.05
N LYS A 403 -82.62 -57.07 52.29
CA LYS A 403 -82.39 -58.40 52.85
C LYS A 403 -83.70 -58.94 53.41
N THR A 404 -84.00 -60.20 53.15
CA THR A 404 -85.20 -60.87 53.69
C THR A 404 -84.85 -61.48 55.04
N THR A 405 -85.70 -61.23 56.04
CA THR A 405 -85.54 -61.86 57.36
C THR A 405 -85.85 -63.35 57.30
N SER A 406 -85.47 -64.11 58.33
CA SER A 406 -85.97 -65.47 58.50
C SER A 406 -87.50 -65.49 58.60
N SER A 407 -88.14 -66.58 58.15
CA SER A 407 -89.58 -66.78 58.32
C SER A 407 -89.90 -67.19 59.75
N PHE A 408 -91.02 -66.68 60.29
CA PHE A 408 -91.54 -67.04 61.59
C PHE A 408 -93.04 -67.35 61.47
N ASP A 409 -93.45 -68.54 61.92
CA ASP A 409 -94.83 -69.01 61.86
C ASP A 409 -95.49 -68.93 63.24
N TYR A 410 -96.62 -68.23 63.34
CA TYR A 410 -97.42 -68.15 64.56
C TYR A 410 -98.18 -69.46 64.85
N GLY A 411 -98.34 -70.35 63.87
CA GLY A 411 -99.12 -71.57 63.96
C GLY A 411 -100.63 -71.31 64.13
N THR A 412 -101.39 -72.33 64.52
CA THR A 412 -102.84 -72.22 64.78
C THR A 412 -103.10 -71.67 66.18
N LYS A 413 -104.00 -70.68 66.30
CA LYS A 413 -104.49 -70.16 67.58
C LYS A 413 -105.96 -70.52 67.77
N SER A 414 -106.34 -70.92 68.98
CA SER A 414 -107.73 -71.24 69.34
C SER A 414 -108.46 -70.04 69.95
N THR A 415 -109.76 -69.92 69.71
CA THR A 415 -110.62 -68.94 70.37
C THR A 415 -111.06 -69.44 71.75
N ASN A 416 -111.64 -68.57 72.58
CA ASN A 416 -112.34 -68.99 73.78
C ASN A 416 -113.68 -69.68 73.46
N ASN A 417 -114.21 -70.49 74.38
CA ASN A 417 -115.51 -71.16 74.25
C ASN A 417 -116.63 -70.23 74.73
N THR A 418 -117.51 -69.80 73.83
CA THR A 418 -118.69 -68.95 74.12
C THR A 418 -119.85 -69.27 73.17
N GLY A 419 -121.02 -68.65 73.35
CA GLY A 419 -122.19 -68.77 72.45
C GLY A 419 -123.29 -69.74 72.89
N ALA A 420 -123.18 -70.36 74.08
CA ALA A 420 -124.22 -71.21 74.65
C ALA A 420 -125.46 -70.38 75.02
N HIS A 421 -126.64 -70.80 74.56
CA HIS A 421 -127.93 -70.17 74.89
C HIS A 421 -129.07 -71.20 74.85
N THR A 422 -130.20 -70.89 75.49
CA THR A 422 -131.39 -71.76 75.59
C THR A 422 -132.58 -71.18 74.83
N HIS A 423 -133.42 -72.05 74.28
CA HIS A 423 -134.71 -71.68 73.66
C HIS A 423 -135.89 -72.20 74.48
N SER A 424 -137.01 -71.47 74.48
CA SER A 424 -138.28 -71.93 75.04
C SER A 424 -139.16 -72.50 73.93
N VAL A 425 -139.74 -73.69 74.15
CA VAL A 425 -140.66 -74.35 73.22
C VAL A 425 -142.03 -74.47 73.88
N SER A 426 -143.09 -73.96 73.24
CA SER A 426 -144.49 -74.10 73.69
C SER A 426 -145.40 -74.48 72.52
N GLY A 427 -146.50 -75.17 72.82
CA GLY A 427 -147.51 -75.58 71.84
C GLY A 427 -148.77 -76.09 72.53
N THR A 428 -149.90 -76.06 71.83
CA THR A 428 -151.21 -76.51 72.33
C THR A 428 -151.54 -77.88 71.74
N ALA A 429 -151.95 -78.84 72.56
CA ALA A 429 -152.43 -80.14 72.09
C ALA A 429 -153.82 -80.02 71.44
N ALA A 430 -154.15 -80.91 70.50
CA ALA A 430 -155.46 -80.94 69.85
C ALA A 430 -156.58 -81.42 70.81
N SER A 431 -157.82 -80.93 70.63
CA SER A 431 -158.95 -81.22 71.53
C SER A 431 -159.50 -82.65 71.39
N ALA A 432 -159.63 -83.39 72.50
CA ALA A 432 -160.23 -84.73 72.62
C ALA A 432 -160.81 -84.96 74.04
N GLY A 433 -161.77 -85.89 74.22
CA GLY A 433 -162.20 -86.37 75.56
C GLY A 433 -163.70 -86.34 75.94
N ALA A 434 -164.64 -86.05 75.03
CA ALA A 434 -166.08 -86.04 75.35
C ALA A 434 -166.64 -87.46 75.62
N HIS A 435 -167.36 -87.65 76.73
CA HIS A 435 -168.00 -88.93 77.12
C HIS A 435 -169.20 -88.74 78.07
N THR A 436 -170.04 -89.77 78.30
CA THR A 436 -171.22 -89.78 79.20
C THR A 436 -171.21 -90.97 80.18
N HIS A 437 -172.00 -90.92 81.27
CA HIS A 437 -172.10 -91.95 82.33
C HIS A 437 -173.57 -92.41 82.55
N SER A 438 -173.81 -93.62 83.09
CA SER A 438 -175.14 -94.18 83.38
C SER A 438 -175.47 -94.22 84.89
N MET A 439 -176.73 -94.05 85.30
CA MET A 439 -177.19 -94.11 86.71
C MET A 439 -178.45 -95.01 86.88
N THR A 440 -178.68 -95.59 88.07
CA THR A 440 -179.74 -96.61 88.35
C THR A 440 -180.64 -96.24 89.56
N PHE A 441 -181.94 -96.59 89.56
CA PHE A 441 -182.95 -96.27 90.61
C PHE A 441 -183.74 -97.50 91.12
N VAL A 442 -184.35 -97.47 92.34
CA VAL A 442 -185.06 -98.61 93.00
C VAL A 442 -186.38 -98.18 93.68
N SER A 443 -187.47 -98.98 93.62
CA SER A 443 -188.79 -98.67 94.21
C SER A 443 -189.18 -99.60 95.38
N GLY A 444 -189.72 -99.03 96.48
CA GLY A 444 -190.33 -99.78 97.61
C GLY A 444 -189.73 -99.60 99.02
N GLY A 445 -188.72 -98.73 99.21
CA GLY A 445 -188.07 -98.51 100.52
C GLY A 445 -188.75 -97.49 101.43
N SER A 446 -188.54 -97.61 102.75
CA SER A 446 -188.86 -96.57 103.74
C SER A 446 -188.15 -95.24 103.45
N SER A 447 -188.73 -94.14 103.92
CA SER A 447 -188.26 -92.76 103.73
C SER A 447 -186.73 -92.60 103.89
N GLY A 448 -186.02 -92.32 102.79
CA GLY A 448 -184.58 -92.03 102.80
C GLY A 448 -183.75 -92.59 101.63
N ALA A 449 -184.31 -93.49 100.82
CA ALA A 449 -183.63 -94.00 99.61
C ALA A 449 -183.85 -93.07 98.39
N PRO A 450 -182.87 -92.92 97.48
CA PRO A 450 -183.00 -92.03 96.33
C PRO A 450 -184.05 -92.59 95.35
N GLY A 451 -185.25 -91.99 95.35
CA GLY A 451 -186.30 -92.27 94.36
C GLY A 451 -187.66 -92.83 94.85
N SER A 452 -188.09 -92.62 96.11
CA SER A 452 -189.42 -93.06 96.58
C SER A 452 -190.38 -91.90 96.89
N GLY A 453 -191.51 -91.78 96.17
CA GLY A 453 -192.61 -90.90 96.61
C GLY A 453 -193.71 -90.48 95.62
N SER A 454 -193.61 -90.72 94.30
CA SER A 454 -194.72 -90.45 93.35
C SER A 454 -194.48 -91.14 91.99
N PRO A 455 -195.52 -91.59 91.22
CA PRO A 455 -195.33 -92.34 89.97
C PRO A 455 -194.94 -91.50 88.73
N ASP A 456 -194.68 -90.20 88.84
CA ASP A 456 -194.33 -89.32 87.70
C ASP A 456 -193.03 -88.51 87.99
N TYR A 457 -191.94 -88.87 87.31
CA TYR A 457 -190.60 -88.28 87.46
C TYR A 457 -190.16 -87.43 86.26
N SER A 458 -191.08 -87.10 85.35
CA SER A 458 -190.80 -86.24 84.19
C SER A 458 -190.48 -84.77 84.54
N LYS A 459 -190.47 -84.39 85.82
CA LYS A 459 -190.43 -83.00 86.27
C LYS A 459 -189.13 -82.51 86.92
N TYR A 460 -188.05 -83.31 86.97
CA TYR A 460 -186.76 -82.87 87.51
C TYR A 460 -185.55 -83.36 86.69
N SER A 461 -184.66 -82.41 86.33
CA SER A 461 -183.32 -82.67 85.76
C SER A 461 -182.27 -82.18 86.75
N VAL A 462 -181.23 -82.98 86.99
CA VAL A 462 -180.11 -82.66 87.88
C VAL A 462 -178.79 -83.05 87.22
N ASN A 463 -177.80 -82.16 87.26
CA ASN A 463 -176.45 -82.44 86.77
C ASN A 463 -175.66 -83.23 87.82
N THR A 464 -174.74 -84.09 87.37
CA THR A 464 -173.71 -84.62 88.27
C THR A 464 -172.79 -83.48 88.72
N SER A 465 -172.07 -83.66 89.83
CA SER A 465 -170.96 -82.76 90.15
C SER A 465 -169.87 -82.84 89.07
N SER A 466 -169.08 -81.78 88.94
CA SER A 466 -167.97 -81.73 87.98
C SER A 466 -166.81 -82.61 88.46
N ALA A 467 -166.35 -83.53 87.61
CA ALA A 467 -165.16 -84.37 87.80
C ALA A 467 -164.51 -84.65 86.42
N GLY A 468 -163.20 -84.97 86.39
CA GLY A 468 -162.50 -85.37 85.15
C GLY A 468 -161.35 -84.47 84.67
N ALA A 469 -160.93 -83.47 85.47
CA ALA A 469 -159.71 -82.71 85.18
C ALA A 469 -158.48 -83.63 85.23
N HIS A 470 -157.75 -83.71 84.11
CA HIS A 470 -156.49 -84.42 84.02
C HIS A 470 -155.52 -83.65 83.11
N THR A 471 -154.23 -83.93 83.24
CA THR A 471 -153.17 -83.35 82.44
C THR A 471 -152.44 -84.43 81.66
N HIS A 472 -151.88 -84.06 80.51
CA HIS A 472 -150.95 -84.89 79.76
C HIS A 472 -149.57 -84.23 79.75
N SER A 473 -148.50 -85.03 79.82
CA SER A 473 -147.15 -84.55 79.60
C SER A 473 -146.87 -84.43 78.11
N VAL A 474 -146.37 -83.28 77.66
CA VAL A 474 -145.87 -83.04 76.30
C VAL A 474 -144.34 -82.86 76.38
N SER A 475 -143.59 -83.59 75.55
CA SER A 475 -142.12 -83.46 75.46
C SER A 475 -141.66 -83.50 73.99
N GLY A 476 -140.57 -82.80 73.68
CA GLY A 476 -139.96 -82.75 72.35
C GLY A 476 -138.54 -82.16 72.38
N THR A 477 -137.73 -82.42 71.35
CA THR A 477 -136.35 -81.90 71.21
C THR A 477 -136.24 -81.07 69.94
N ALA A 478 -135.62 -79.88 70.02
CA ALA A 478 -135.39 -79.03 68.85
C ALA A 478 -134.36 -79.66 67.89
N ALA A 479 -134.50 -79.41 66.58
CA ALA A 479 -133.55 -79.88 65.57
C ALA A 479 -132.20 -79.13 65.65
N SER A 480 -131.10 -79.80 65.26
CA SER A 480 -129.74 -79.23 65.33
C SER A 480 -129.53 -78.09 64.32
N ALA A 481 -129.17 -76.90 64.81
CA ALA A 481 -128.75 -75.73 64.04
C ALA A 481 -127.67 -74.95 64.83
N GLY A 482 -126.91 -74.06 64.18
CA GLY A 482 -125.95 -73.16 64.87
C GLY A 482 -124.47 -73.27 64.44
N ALA A 483 -124.13 -74.08 63.43
CA ALA A 483 -122.80 -74.07 62.83
C ALA A 483 -122.54 -72.71 62.14
N HIS A 484 -121.53 -71.98 62.63
CA HIS A 484 -121.10 -70.71 62.04
C HIS A 484 -119.59 -70.51 62.30
N ALA A 485 -118.98 -69.60 61.54
CA ALA A 485 -117.58 -69.20 61.68
C ALA A 485 -117.49 -67.67 61.77
N HIS A 486 -116.39 -67.18 62.35
CA HIS A 486 -116.09 -65.75 62.49
C HIS A 486 -114.82 -65.39 61.71
N THR A 487 -114.75 -64.18 61.17
CA THR A 487 -113.54 -63.63 60.55
C THR A 487 -112.79 -62.76 61.57
N VAL A 488 -111.49 -63.02 61.77
CA VAL A 488 -110.64 -62.24 62.68
C VAL A 488 -109.51 -61.56 61.91
N GLY A 489 -109.47 -60.22 61.92
CA GLY A 489 -108.37 -59.44 61.37
C GLY A 489 -107.22 -59.31 62.38
N ILE A 490 -106.03 -59.83 62.07
CA ILE A 490 -104.84 -59.75 62.95
C ILE A 490 -104.05 -58.45 62.74
N GLY A 491 -103.98 -57.96 61.50
CA GLY A 491 -103.25 -56.73 61.14
C GLY A 491 -101.78 -56.97 60.77
N ALA A 492 -101.14 -55.91 60.27
CA ALA A 492 -99.72 -55.90 59.91
C ALA A 492 -98.85 -55.36 61.06
N HIS A 493 -97.58 -55.79 61.12
CA HIS A 493 -96.59 -55.24 62.04
C HIS A 493 -95.21 -55.14 61.37
N THR A 494 -94.33 -54.31 61.92
CA THR A 494 -92.94 -54.15 61.47
C THR A 494 -91.99 -54.18 62.68
N HIS A 495 -90.73 -54.48 62.42
CA HIS A 495 -89.65 -54.46 63.42
C HIS A 495 -88.54 -53.51 62.97
N SER A 496 -87.75 -52.99 63.92
CA SER A 496 -86.52 -52.25 63.64
C SER A 496 -85.29 -53.13 63.93
N VAL A 497 -84.22 -52.97 63.14
CA VAL A 497 -82.95 -53.69 63.35
C VAL A 497 -81.78 -52.70 63.32
N ALA A 498 -80.93 -52.74 64.35
CA ALA A 498 -79.73 -51.91 64.43
C ALA A 498 -78.57 -52.60 63.69
N ILE A 499 -77.94 -51.91 62.73
CA ILE A 499 -76.85 -52.46 61.90
C ILE A 499 -75.45 -52.19 62.49
N GLY A 500 -75.25 -51.04 63.15
CA GLY A 500 -73.97 -50.64 63.76
C GLY A 500 -72.99 -49.93 62.80
N SER A 501 -71.81 -49.56 63.32
CA SER A 501 -70.74 -48.88 62.56
C SER A 501 -69.68 -49.87 62.07
N HIS A 502 -69.10 -49.61 60.90
CA HIS A 502 -67.95 -50.33 60.37
C HIS A 502 -67.04 -49.39 59.58
N GLY A 503 -65.86 -49.86 59.15
CA GLY A 503 -64.88 -49.08 58.40
C GLY A 503 -64.14 -49.90 57.34
N HIS A 504 -63.28 -49.23 56.57
CA HIS A 504 -62.49 -49.83 55.49
C HIS A 504 -61.01 -49.43 55.58
N THR A 505 -60.14 -50.28 55.05
CA THR A 505 -58.74 -49.93 54.81
C THR A 505 -58.62 -49.26 53.45
N ILE A 506 -57.98 -48.09 53.39
CA ILE A 506 -57.74 -47.35 52.15
C ILE A 506 -56.25 -47.42 51.80
N THR A 507 -55.93 -47.79 50.56
CA THR A 507 -54.57 -47.79 50.02
C THR A 507 -54.49 -46.80 48.85
N VAL A 508 -53.54 -45.87 48.90
CA VAL A 508 -53.24 -44.96 47.79
C VAL A 508 -51.99 -45.46 47.09
N ASN A 509 -52.12 -45.85 45.83
CA ASN A 509 -51.01 -46.38 45.03
C ASN A 509 -50.02 -45.26 44.65
N ALA A 510 -48.75 -45.62 44.46
CA ALA A 510 -47.75 -44.69 43.96
C ALA A 510 -48.08 -44.20 42.54
N ALA A 511 -47.82 -42.92 42.27
CA ALA A 511 -48.02 -42.31 40.96
C ALA A 511 -46.86 -41.35 40.65
N GLY A 512 -46.28 -41.45 39.45
CA GLY A 512 -45.14 -40.63 39.02
C GLY A 512 -44.18 -41.39 38.11
N ASN A 513 -43.14 -40.68 37.64
CA ASN A 513 -42.02 -41.25 36.88
C ASN A 513 -40.85 -41.57 37.82
N ALA A 514 -39.78 -42.17 37.28
CA ALA A 514 -38.56 -42.47 38.03
C ALA A 514 -37.84 -41.21 38.55
N GLU A 515 -37.93 -40.09 37.82
CA GLU A 515 -37.34 -38.80 38.18
C GLU A 515 -38.38 -37.68 38.15
N ASN A 516 -38.23 -36.72 39.05
CA ASN A 516 -39.01 -35.49 39.08
C ASN A 516 -38.35 -34.42 38.18
N THR A 517 -38.86 -34.27 36.98
CA THR A 517 -38.28 -33.41 35.94
C THR A 517 -39.06 -32.12 35.72
N VAL A 518 -38.36 -31.06 35.33
CA VAL A 518 -38.94 -29.89 34.62
C VAL A 518 -38.66 -29.99 33.13
N LYS A 519 -39.35 -29.21 32.28
CA LYS A 519 -38.99 -29.13 30.85
C LYS A 519 -37.53 -28.74 30.71
N ASN A 520 -36.76 -29.56 29.99
CA ASN A 520 -35.32 -29.39 29.80
C ASN A 520 -34.91 -29.76 28.37
N ILE A 521 -33.71 -29.35 27.96
CA ILE A 521 -33.08 -29.71 26.69
C ILE A 521 -31.68 -30.24 27.03
N ALA A 522 -31.31 -31.37 26.42
CA ALA A 522 -30.01 -31.98 26.63
C ALA A 522 -28.89 -31.20 25.92
N PHE A 523 -27.85 -30.83 26.67
CA PHE A 523 -26.60 -30.27 26.18
C PHE A 523 -25.45 -31.06 26.82
N ASN A 524 -24.34 -31.18 26.11
CA ASN A 524 -23.10 -31.73 26.67
C ASN A 524 -22.40 -30.65 27.48
N TYR A 525 -22.21 -30.86 28.79
CA TYR A 525 -21.38 -29.95 29.57
C TYR A 525 -19.90 -30.18 29.26
N ILE A 526 -19.23 -29.16 28.72
CA ILE A 526 -17.79 -29.13 28.47
C ILE A 526 -17.10 -28.09 29.35
N VAL A 527 -15.79 -28.22 29.54
CA VAL A 527 -14.96 -27.26 30.29
C VAL A 527 -13.69 -26.93 29.52
N ARG A 528 -13.27 -25.67 29.53
CA ARG A 528 -11.99 -25.24 28.94
C ARG A 528 -10.83 -25.74 29.82
N LEU A 529 -9.75 -26.23 29.19
CA LEU A 529 -8.61 -26.81 29.91
C LEU A 529 -7.54 -25.79 30.33
N ALA A 530 -7.29 -24.72 29.54
CA ALA A 530 -6.19 -23.76 29.75
C ALA A 530 -6.54 -22.29 29.45
#